data_AF-A0A1Q3K8Y1-F1
#
_entry.id   AF-A0A1Q3K8Y1-F1
#
_cell.length_a   1.000
_cell.length_b   1.000
_cell.length_c   1.000
_cell.angle_alpha   90.00
_cell.angle_beta   90.00
_cell.angle_gamma   90.00
#
_symmetry.space_group_name_H-M   'P 1'
#
loop_
_entity.id
_entity.type
_entity.pdbx_description
1 polymer ?
#
loop_
_entity_poly.entity_id
_entity_poly.type
_entity_poly.pdbx_seq_one_letter_code
_entity_poly.pdbx_strand_id
1 'polypeptide(L)'
;MKKLFFVFTALMAFATLTSAQADPVSWNFSAKKISDKVYDVYMTANLQPSWHIYSQTQSKDAIALPTEFNFTQNPLLTFAGKVKEVGKLEKFYDKVLKASANQYSKTVSFVQRVNLKANVKTTLAGMVEYQTCDDKKCLPPKKVPFKIPVG
;
A
#
# COMPACT_ATOMS: atom_id res chain seq x y z
N MET A 1 -43.37 -43.10 -31.28
CA MET A 1 -42.55 -43.14 -32.52
C MET A 1 -42.00 -41.76 -32.81
N LYS A 2 -40.69 -41.69 -33.08
CA LYS A 2 -39.96 -40.71 -33.91
C LYS A 2 -40.11 -39.22 -33.51
N LYS A 3 -39.12 -38.68 -32.79
CA LYS A 3 -37.92 -38.01 -33.36
C LYS A 3 -38.26 -36.75 -34.17
N LEU A 4 -38.03 -35.57 -33.57
CA LEU A 4 -37.17 -34.50 -34.11
C LEU A 4 -37.05 -33.39 -33.03
N PHE A 5 -35.92 -33.19 -32.33
CA PHE A 5 -34.73 -32.41 -32.77
C PHE A 5 -35.12 -31.01 -33.27
N PHE A 6 -34.60 -29.86 -32.79
CA PHE A 6 -33.22 -29.49 -32.51
C PHE A 6 -33.22 -28.14 -31.74
N VAL A 7 -32.35 -28.02 -30.72
CA VAL A 7 -31.59 -26.81 -30.34
C VAL A 7 -32.34 -25.52 -30.01
N PHE A 8 -32.32 -25.13 -28.72
CA PHE A 8 -31.96 -23.76 -28.29
C PHE A 8 -31.71 -23.75 -26.78
N THR A 9 -30.56 -24.24 -26.33
CA THR A 9 -30.10 -24.00 -24.96
C THR A 9 -28.59 -23.82 -24.96
N ALA A 10 -28.14 -22.82 -25.73
CA ALA A 10 -26.86 -22.20 -25.47
C ALA A 10 -27.06 -21.25 -24.27
N LEU A 11 -26.95 -21.80 -23.06
CA LEU A 11 -26.81 -21.02 -21.84
C LEU A 11 -25.45 -20.32 -21.93
N MET A 12 -25.47 -19.11 -22.48
CA MET A 12 -24.32 -18.23 -22.57
C MET A 12 -23.93 -17.84 -21.15
N ALA A 13 -23.00 -18.59 -20.56
CA ALA A 13 -22.30 -18.18 -19.36
C ALA A 13 -21.42 -16.97 -19.75
N PHE A 14 -22.01 -15.77 -19.71
CA PHE A 14 -21.24 -14.53 -19.67
C PHE A 14 -20.48 -14.52 -18.34
N ALA A 15 -19.28 -15.10 -18.35
CA ALA A 15 -18.27 -14.78 -17.36
C ALA A 15 -17.93 -13.31 -17.57
N THR A 16 -18.53 -12.43 -16.77
CA THR A 16 -18.08 -11.05 -16.66
C THR A 16 -16.68 -11.07 -16.06
N LEU A 17 -15.69 -11.10 -16.94
CA LEU A 17 -14.31 -10.74 -16.59
C LEU A 17 -14.36 -9.26 -16.19
N THR A 18 -14.63 -9.00 -14.92
CA THR A 18 -14.29 -7.72 -14.32
C THR A 18 -12.79 -7.58 -14.50
N SER A 19 -12.37 -6.68 -15.37
CA SER A 19 -10.97 -6.30 -15.49
C SER A 19 -10.58 -5.65 -14.17
N ALA A 20 -10.09 -6.47 -13.23
CA ALA A 20 -9.39 -5.97 -12.07
C ALA A 20 -8.25 -5.11 -12.61
N GLN A 21 -8.41 -3.79 -12.52
CA GLN A 21 -7.37 -2.83 -12.88
C GLN A 21 -6.10 -3.28 -12.16
N ALA A 22 -5.11 -3.76 -12.90
CA ALA A 22 -3.84 -4.20 -12.32
C ALA A 22 -3.29 -3.04 -11.48
N ASP A 23 -3.17 -3.27 -10.17
CA ASP A 23 -2.65 -2.26 -9.26
C ASP A 23 -1.16 -2.09 -9.53
N PRO A 24 -0.68 -0.89 -9.91
CA PRO A 24 0.75 -0.67 -10.13
C PRO A 24 1.58 -0.83 -8.85
N VAL A 25 0.94 -0.89 -7.68
CA VAL A 25 1.61 -1.09 -6.39
C VAL A 25 1.15 -2.40 -5.75
N SER A 26 2.10 -3.25 -5.39
CA SER A 26 1.87 -4.41 -4.52
C SER A 26 2.47 -4.19 -3.14
N TRP A 27 1.70 -4.48 -2.10
CA TRP A 27 2.11 -4.29 -0.72
C TRP A 27 2.49 -5.62 -0.06
N ASN A 28 3.64 -5.62 0.61
CA ASN A 28 4.08 -6.70 1.49
C ASN A 28 4.16 -6.19 2.93
N PHE A 29 3.59 -6.96 3.86
CA PHE A 29 3.49 -6.60 5.26
C PHE A 29 4.17 -7.67 6.11
N SER A 30 5.17 -7.28 6.90
CA SER A 30 5.94 -8.22 7.71
C SER A 30 6.44 -7.59 9.01
N ALA A 31 6.83 -8.43 9.96
CA ALA A 31 7.44 -7.99 11.21
C ALA A 31 8.75 -8.75 11.46
N LYS A 32 9.72 -8.04 12.03
CA LYS A 32 11.01 -8.60 12.47
C LYS A 32 11.20 -8.29 13.95
N LYS A 33 11.41 -9.32 14.76
CA LYS A 33 11.78 -9.14 16.17
C LYS A 33 13.19 -8.54 16.25
N ILE A 34 13.35 -7.47 17.01
CA ILE A 34 14.62 -6.75 17.21
C ILE A 34 15.21 -7.07 18.57
N SER A 35 14.39 -7.16 19.60
CA SER A 35 14.77 -7.57 20.95
C SER A 35 13.55 -8.11 21.70
N ASP A 36 13.67 -8.38 23.01
CA ASP A 36 12.49 -8.70 23.82
C ASP A 36 11.45 -7.59 23.69
N LYS A 37 10.20 -7.98 23.39
CA LYS A 37 9.05 -7.08 23.17
C LYS A 37 9.18 -6.03 22.05
N VAL A 38 10.29 -5.93 21.33
CA VAL A 38 10.50 -4.89 20.31
C VAL A 38 10.50 -5.50 18.92
N TYR A 39 9.69 -4.93 18.03
CA TYR A 39 9.54 -5.39 16.64
C TYR A 39 9.63 -4.19 15.69
N ASP A 40 10.34 -4.39 14.59
CA ASP A 40 10.23 -3.52 13.42
C ASP A 40 9.20 -4.11 12.46
N VAL A 41 8.18 -3.33 12.15
CA VAL A 41 7.14 -3.68 11.19
C VAL A 41 7.45 -3.01 9.87
N TYR A 42 7.51 -3.81 8.81
CA TYR A 42 7.80 -3.38 7.45
C TYR A 42 6.52 -3.43 6.62
N MET A 43 6.14 -2.28 6.08
CA MET A 43 5.07 -2.10 5.10
C MET A 43 5.76 -1.70 3.79
N THR A 44 6.04 -2.66 2.92
CA THR A 44 6.84 -2.48 1.72
C THR A 44 5.94 -2.36 0.49
N ALA A 45 6.02 -1.23 -0.20
CA ALA A 45 5.39 -1.02 -1.50
C ALA A 45 6.38 -1.40 -2.61
N ASN A 46 5.97 -2.29 -3.51
CA ASN A 46 6.69 -2.60 -4.74
C ASN A 46 5.91 -2.04 -5.92
N LEU A 47 6.57 -1.23 -6.73
CA LEU A 47 5.96 -0.49 -7.82
C LEU A 47 6.38 -1.09 -9.16
N GLN A 48 5.42 -1.17 -10.08
CA GLN A 48 5.70 -1.44 -11.49
C GLN A 48 6.61 -0.36 -12.09
N PRO A 49 7.38 -0.67 -13.15
CA PRO A 49 8.22 0.33 -13.83
C PRO A 49 7.43 1.58 -14.23
N SER A 50 8.07 2.74 -14.14
CA SER A 50 7.50 4.07 -14.44
C SER A 50 6.37 4.54 -13.53
N TRP A 51 6.04 3.80 -12.47
CA TRP A 51 5.12 4.24 -11.43
C TRP A 51 5.86 4.75 -10.19
N HIS A 52 5.23 5.72 -9.54
CA HIS A 52 5.75 6.41 -8.38
C HIS A 52 4.69 6.49 -7.29
N ILE A 53 5.11 6.39 -6.03
CA ILE A 53 4.29 6.65 -4.83
C ILE A 53 4.89 7.83 -4.08
N TYR A 54 4.05 8.67 -3.50
CA TYR A 54 4.50 9.85 -2.78
C TYR A 54 5.03 9.51 -1.38
N SER A 55 6.10 10.20 -0.99
CA SER A 55 6.61 10.19 0.38
C SER A 55 5.56 10.72 1.37
N GLN A 56 5.60 10.24 2.61
CA GLN A 56 4.90 10.81 3.77
C GLN A 56 5.30 12.27 4.02
N THR A 57 6.49 12.69 3.59
CA THR A 57 7.00 14.05 3.76
C THR A 57 7.17 14.74 2.41
N GLN A 58 6.35 15.74 2.16
CA GLN A 58 6.40 16.55 0.93
C GLN A 58 7.05 17.91 1.17
N SER A 59 7.51 18.54 0.08
CA SER A 59 7.89 19.95 0.08
C SER A 59 6.66 20.85 0.25
N LYS A 60 6.86 22.10 0.66
CA LYS A 60 5.76 23.05 0.95
C LYS A 60 4.93 23.42 -0.29
N ASP A 61 5.55 23.37 -1.45
CA ASP A 61 4.98 23.65 -2.77
C ASP A 61 4.38 22.40 -3.45
N ALA A 62 4.38 21.26 -2.77
CA ALA A 62 3.83 20.04 -3.32
C ALA A 62 2.30 20.05 -3.32
N ILE A 63 1.74 19.60 -4.44
CA ILE A 63 0.29 19.34 -4.61
C ILE A 63 -0.05 17.85 -4.51
N ALA A 64 0.98 17.02 -4.28
CA ALA A 64 0.88 15.57 -4.16
C ALA A 64 0.19 15.16 -2.84
N LEU A 65 -0.62 14.10 -2.89
CA LEU A 65 -1.22 13.50 -1.69
C LEU A 65 -0.19 12.55 -1.04
N PRO A 66 0.33 12.86 0.16
CA PRO A 66 1.33 12.02 0.82
C PRO A 66 0.77 10.64 1.17
N THR A 67 1.65 9.63 1.18
CA THR A 67 1.28 8.34 1.78
C THR A 67 1.05 8.53 3.27
N GLU A 68 0.02 7.91 3.84
CA GLU A 68 -0.32 8.01 5.25
C GLU A 68 -0.65 6.64 5.85
N PHE A 69 -0.20 6.41 7.09
CA PHE A 69 -0.47 5.19 7.84
C PHE A 69 -1.34 5.50 9.06
N ASN A 70 -2.54 4.90 9.06
CA ASN A 70 -3.50 4.99 10.15
C ASN A 70 -3.54 3.66 10.89
N PHE A 71 -3.00 3.62 12.11
CA PHE A 71 -2.97 2.41 12.92
C PHE A 71 -4.23 2.28 13.77
N THR A 72 -4.80 1.07 13.81
CA THR A 72 -5.86 0.73 14.77
C THR A 72 -5.28 0.68 16.17
N GLN A 73 -5.97 1.31 17.14
CA GLN A 73 -5.54 1.28 18.54
C GLN A 73 -5.48 -0.16 19.06
N ASN A 74 -4.36 -0.50 19.66
CA ASN A 74 -4.16 -1.77 20.34
C ASN A 74 -3.53 -1.49 21.72
N PRO A 75 -4.23 -1.77 22.83
CA PRO A 75 -3.75 -1.44 24.17
C PRO A 75 -2.48 -2.20 24.57
N LEU A 76 -2.14 -3.29 23.86
CA LEU A 76 -0.94 -4.11 24.09
C LEU A 76 0.29 -3.60 23.33
N LEU A 77 0.14 -2.58 22.47
CA LEU A 77 1.22 -2.00 21.67
C LEU A 77 1.50 -0.55 22.05
N THR A 78 2.74 -0.15 21.84
CA THR A 78 3.18 1.27 21.83
C THR A 78 4.04 1.51 20.61
N PHE A 79 3.97 2.72 20.05
CA PHE A 79 4.72 3.11 18.87
C PHE A 79 5.97 3.89 19.27
N ALA A 80 7.13 3.47 18.78
CA ALA A 80 8.39 4.17 19.03
C ALA A 80 8.68 5.12 17.86
N GLY A 81 8.25 6.38 18.00
CA GLY A 81 8.42 7.40 16.97
C GLY A 81 7.50 7.24 15.76
N LYS A 82 7.80 8.01 14.71
CA LYS A 82 7.05 8.00 13.45
C LYS A 82 7.51 6.89 12.51
N VAL A 83 6.65 6.55 11.54
CA VAL A 83 6.99 5.64 10.45
C VAL A 83 8.14 6.21 9.63
N LYS A 84 9.24 5.44 9.51
CA LYS A 84 10.42 5.80 8.72
C LYS A 84 10.28 5.31 7.29
N GLU A 85 10.89 6.00 6.35
CA GLU A 85 10.93 5.59 4.95
C GLU A 85 12.32 5.07 4.61
N VAL A 86 12.40 3.86 4.05
CA VAL A 86 13.63 3.22 3.60
C VAL A 86 13.50 2.96 2.10
N GLY A 87 14.10 3.85 1.32
CA GLY A 87 14.08 3.81 -0.13
C GLY A 87 14.96 4.93 -0.70
N LYS A 88 15.15 4.93 -2.02
CA LYS A 88 15.85 6.03 -2.69
C LYS A 88 14.85 7.16 -2.93
N LEU A 89 14.88 8.18 -2.08
CA LEU A 89 14.00 9.35 -2.24
C LEU A 89 14.34 10.09 -3.53
N GLU A 90 13.33 10.31 -4.36
CA GLU A 90 13.42 11.08 -5.60
C GLU A 90 12.73 12.42 -5.38
N LYS A 91 13.44 13.51 -5.68
CA LYS A 91 12.89 14.86 -5.66
C LYS A 91 12.59 15.27 -7.09
N PHE A 92 11.31 15.37 -7.41
CA PHE A 92 10.82 15.81 -8.70
C PHE A 92 10.32 17.25 -8.62
N TYR A 93 10.48 18.00 -9.71
CA TYR A 93 9.94 19.35 -9.83
C TYR A 93 9.30 19.53 -11.20
N ASP A 94 8.00 19.80 -11.20
CA ASP A 94 7.25 20.14 -12.40
C ASP A 94 7.38 21.65 -12.68
N LYS A 95 8.02 22.01 -13.80
CA LYS A 95 8.21 23.42 -14.19
C LYS A 95 6.91 24.10 -14.64
N VAL A 96 5.95 23.34 -15.17
CA VAL A 96 4.68 23.87 -15.68
C VAL A 96 3.74 24.14 -14.52
N LEU A 97 3.61 23.18 -13.60
CA LEU A 97 2.79 23.29 -12.40
C LEU A 97 3.47 24.08 -11.27
N LYS A 98 4.78 24.34 -11.41
CA LYS A 98 5.64 24.97 -10.40
C LYS A 98 5.54 24.28 -9.04
N ALA A 99 5.44 22.94 -9.06
CA ALA A 99 5.19 22.13 -7.88
C ALA A 99 6.26 21.04 -7.75
N SER A 100 6.71 20.82 -6.51
CA SER A 100 7.63 19.73 -6.18
C SER A 100 6.87 18.45 -5.81
N ALA A 101 7.52 17.31 -5.97
CA ALA A 101 7.06 16.04 -5.42
C ALA A 101 8.24 15.23 -4.89
N ASN A 102 8.11 14.78 -3.64
CA ASN A 102 8.98 13.80 -3.02
C ASN A 102 8.36 12.41 -3.26
N GLN A 103 9.05 11.54 -3.96
CA GLN A 103 8.48 10.27 -4.40
C GLN A 103 9.46 9.11 -4.37
N TYR A 104 8.95 7.91 -4.54
CA TYR A 104 9.71 6.68 -4.63
C TYR A 104 9.27 5.85 -5.83
N SER A 105 10.25 5.29 -6.55
CA SER A 105 10.04 4.27 -7.58
C SER A 105 10.57 2.91 -7.15
N LYS A 106 10.15 1.86 -7.88
CA LYS A 106 10.57 0.45 -7.72
C LYS A 106 10.17 -0.15 -6.38
N THR A 107 10.76 0.30 -5.28
CA THR A 107 10.43 -0.19 -3.94
C THR A 107 10.70 0.86 -2.88
N VAL A 108 9.84 0.90 -1.87
CA VAL A 108 10.05 1.67 -0.64
C VAL A 108 9.47 0.87 0.52
N SER A 109 10.23 0.80 1.61
CA SER A 109 9.76 0.19 2.85
C SER A 109 9.46 1.26 3.88
N PHE A 110 8.22 1.31 4.31
CA PHE A 110 7.80 2.09 5.46
C PHE A 110 8.00 1.23 6.70
N VAL A 111 8.72 1.74 7.69
CA VAL A 111 9.15 0.96 8.86
C VAL A 111 8.66 1.63 10.14
N GLN A 112 7.82 0.92 10.88
CA GLN A 112 7.33 1.36 12.18
C GLN A 112 7.88 0.44 13.27
N ARG A 113 8.57 1.03 14.25
CA ARG A 113 8.97 0.29 15.45
C ARG A 113 7.83 0.26 16.46
N VAL A 114 7.52 -0.93 16.95
CA VAL A 114 6.48 -1.15 17.97
C VAL A 114 7.05 -1.93 19.15
N ASN A 115 6.58 -1.59 20.35
CA ASN A 115 6.91 -2.32 21.58
C ASN A 115 5.65 -2.96 22.15
N LEU A 116 5.73 -4.23 22.49
CA LEU A 116 4.72 -4.96 23.25
C LEU A 116 4.79 -4.55 24.72
N LYS A 117 3.63 -4.33 25.34
CA LYS A 117 3.55 -4.09 26.79
C LYS A 117 3.71 -5.38 27.60
N ALA A 118 3.36 -6.52 27.02
CA ALA A 118 3.49 -7.85 27.62
C ALA A 118 3.95 -8.88 26.57
N ASN A 119 4.58 -9.98 27.01
CA ASN A 119 5.02 -11.07 26.13
C ASN A 119 3.84 -11.96 25.71
N VAL A 120 2.94 -11.37 24.92
CA VAL A 120 1.73 -12.02 24.39
C VAL A 120 1.62 -11.77 22.90
N LYS A 121 1.15 -12.78 22.17
CA LYS A 121 0.86 -12.62 20.74
C LYS A 121 -0.27 -11.62 20.54
N THR A 122 -0.09 -10.70 19.62
CA THR A 122 -1.10 -9.73 19.23
C THR A 122 -0.92 -9.34 17.76
N THR A 123 -1.71 -8.39 17.30
CA THR A 123 -1.71 -7.94 15.90
C THR A 123 -1.59 -6.43 15.86
N LEU A 124 -0.65 -5.92 15.07
CA LEU A 124 -0.69 -4.56 14.60
C LEU A 124 -1.60 -4.50 13.37
N ALA A 125 -2.68 -3.73 13.47
CA ALA A 125 -3.60 -3.52 12.35
C ALA A 125 -3.64 -2.05 11.97
N GLY A 126 -4.00 -1.77 10.74
CA GLY A 126 -4.14 -0.41 10.26
C GLY A 126 -4.53 -0.35 8.80
N MET A 127 -4.38 0.83 8.24
CA MET A 127 -4.69 1.15 6.86
C MET A 127 -3.61 2.08 6.31
N VAL A 128 -3.08 1.75 5.13
CA VAL A 128 -2.27 2.68 4.35
C VAL A 128 -3.16 3.37 3.32
N GLU A 129 -3.11 4.69 3.29
CA GLU A 129 -3.72 5.52 2.26
C GLU A 129 -2.61 6.10 1.38
N TYR A 130 -2.71 5.92 0.07
CA TYR A 130 -1.67 6.36 -0.86
C TYR A 130 -2.22 6.70 -2.24
N GLN A 131 -1.48 7.51 -2.97
CA GLN A 131 -1.73 7.81 -4.37
C GLN A 131 -0.56 7.32 -5.22
N THR A 132 -0.85 6.78 -6.41
CA THR A 132 0.17 6.33 -7.37
C THR A 132 0.03 7.08 -8.68
N CYS A 133 1.14 7.53 -9.24
CA CYS A 133 1.19 8.29 -10.49
C CYS A 133 2.26 7.72 -11.44
N ASP A 134 2.04 7.89 -12.73
CA ASP A 134 3.04 7.79 -13.78
C ASP A 134 3.26 9.17 -14.43
N ASP A 135 4.08 9.24 -15.49
CA ASP A 135 4.38 10.49 -16.20
C ASP A 135 3.16 11.15 -16.89
N LYS A 136 2.03 10.45 -17.00
CA LYS A 136 0.85 10.88 -17.75
C LYS A 136 -0.36 11.12 -16.86
N LYS A 137 -0.49 10.38 -15.76
CA LYS A 137 -1.68 10.39 -14.91
C LYS A 137 -1.39 9.96 -13.48
N CYS A 138 -2.25 10.44 -12.59
CA CYS A 138 -2.38 9.93 -11.24
C CYS A 138 -3.65 9.08 -11.12
N LEU A 139 -3.57 7.95 -10.42
CA LEU A 139 -4.74 7.18 -10.05
C LEU A 139 -5.44 7.82 -8.84
N PRO A 140 -6.74 7.57 -8.63
CA PRO A 140 -7.41 7.92 -7.38
C PRO A 140 -6.67 7.31 -6.18
N PRO A 141 -6.65 8.00 -5.02
CA PRO A 141 -6.07 7.46 -3.79
C PRO A 141 -6.72 6.12 -3.41
N LYS A 142 -5.92 5.22 -2.87
CA LYS A 142 -6.33 3.89 -2.44
C LYS A 142 -6.06 3.69 -0.96
N LYS A 143 -6.94 2.90 -0.34
CA LYS A 143 -6.85 2.47 1.05
C LYS A 143 -6.62 0.97 1.10
N VAL A 144 -5.51 0.54 1.67
CA VAL A 144 -5.17 -0.88 1.82
C VAL A 144 -5.11 -1.21 3.32
N PRO A 145 -6.06 -2.01 3.85
CA PRO A 145 -5.98 -2.47 5.22
C PRO A 145 -4.86 -3.52 5.36
N PHE A 146 -4.21 -3.54 6.52
CA PHE A 146 -3.21 -4.54 6.85
C PHE A 146 -3.37 -5.06 8.28
N LYS A 147 -2.91 -6.30 8.49
CA LYS A 147 -2.83 -6.96 9.79
C LYS A 147 -1.52 -7.73 9.86
N ILE A 148 -0.71 -7.43 10.86
CA ILE A 148 0.65 -7.97 11.00
C ILE A 148 0.77 -8.57 12.40
N PRO A 149 0.90 -9.90 12.51
CA PRO A 149 1.14 -10.56 13.79
C PRO A 149 2.47 -10.12 14.41
N VAL A 150 2.47 -9.86 15.70
CA VAL A 150 3.66 -9.55 16.52
C VAL A 150 3.55 -10.27 17.87
N GLY A 151 4.69 -10.67 18.44
CA GLY A 151 4.73 -11.52 19.64
C GLY A 151 5.04 -12.97 19.34
#